data_AF-A8NJS5-F1
#
_entry.id   AF-A8NJS5-F1
#
_cell.length_a   1.000
_cell.length_b   1.000
_cell.length_c   1.000
_cell.angle_alpha   90.00
_cell.angle_beta   90.00
_cell.angle_gamma   90.00
#
_symmetry.space_group_name_H-M   'P 1'
#
loop_
_entity.id
_entity.type
_entity.pdbx_description
1 polymer ?
#
loop_
_entity_poly.entity_id
_entity_poly.type
_entity_poly.pdbx_seq_one_letter_code
_entity_poly.pdbx_strand_id
1 'polypeptide(L)'
;MQLLTAVLLGLSTSTAVLGAEYRVGVGKDETTGRKGKGFDPSVIHPIAGDVIAFEFRSGAHSAVQSEFDNPCVYNGGFNSGVFTVADDLHVDAPGLPIVRVTVNSTEPLWFFDEAGGLCHQGAVLAVNPTSQQTDVQFKLNAAQPPKPASYTNSPSHSKTAGGEGPSQAVEDVVTEEGAAVAVRPLGVGVQGEGRLSAGFKICVGLGVAYGFYGLVL
;
A
#
# COMPACT_ATOMS: atom_id res chain seq x y z
N MET A 1 57.49 -45.31 -29.39
CA MET A 1 56.00 -45.32 -29.44
C MET A 1 55.48 -45.18 -28.01
N GLN A 2 55.38 -43.95 -27.52
CA GLN A 2 54.21 -43.04 -27.55
C GLN A 2 53.35 -43.21 -26.28
N LEU A 3 53.67 -42.38 -25.28
CA LEU A 3 52.84 -42.16 -24.09
C LEU A 3 51.54 -41.45 -24.52
N LEU A 4 50.39 -42.00 -24.17
CA LEU A 4 49.10 -41.31 -24.27
C LEU A 4 48.84 -40.49 -23.01
N THR A 5 48.85 -39.16 -23.15
CA THR A 5 48.25 -38.23 -22.19
C THR A 5 46.76 -38.08 -22.46
N ALA A 6 45.92 -38.53 -21.53
CA ALA A 6 44.48 -38.28 -21.59
C ALA A 6 44.18 -36.84 -21.17
N VAL A 7 43.63 -36.05 -22.09
CA VAL A 7 43.14 -34.68 -21.81
C VAL A 7 41.73 -34.78 -21.25
N LEU A 8 41.58 -34.54 -19.95
CA LEU A 8 40.27 -34.40 -19.32
C LEU A 8 39.72 -33.01 -19.62
N LEU A 9 38.74 -32.93 -20.53
CA LEU A 9 37.96 -31.73 -20.77
C LEU A 9 36.98 -31.53 -19.60
N GLY A 10 37.29 -30.59 -18.71
CA GLY A 10 36.41 -30.22 -17.60
C GLY A 10 35.18 -29.47 -18.13
N LEU A 11 33.99 -30.04 -17.96
CA LEU A 11 32.73 -29.32 -18.18
C LEU A 11 32.52 -28.35 -17.00
N SER A 12 32.77 -27.07 -17.22
CA SER A 12 32.37 -26.01 -16.28
C SER A 12 30.86 -25.79 -16.40
N THR A 13 30.07 -26.37 -15.51
CA THR A 13 28.63 -26.07 -15.40
C THR A 13 28.46 -24.72 -14.74
N SER A 14 28.13 -23.70 -15.52
CA SER A 14 27.72 -22.39 -15.00
C SER A 14 26.32 -22.52 -14.40
N THR A 15 26.21 -22.52 -13.07
CA THR A 15 24.93 -22.34 -12.39
C THR A 15 24.49 -20.90 -12.57
N ALA A 16 23.43 -20.67 -13.34
CA ALA A 16 22.76 -19.38 -13.33
C ALA A 16 22.10 -19.19 -11.96
N VAL A 17 22.55 -18.18 -11.20
CA VAL A 17 21.86 -17.75 -9.98
C VAL A 17 20.66 -16.93 -10.43
N LEU A 18 19.47 -17.52 -10.34
CA LEU A 18 18.20 -16.79 -10.49
C LEU A 18 17.84 -16.16 -9.13
N GLY A 19 17.33 -14.94 -9.14
CA GLY A 19 16.71 -14.34 -7.95
C GLY A 19 15.45 -15.11 -7.55
N ALA A 20 15.14 -15.12 -6.26
CA ALA A 20 13.93 -15.74 -5.71
C ALA A 20 12.67 -14.93 -6.07
N GLU A 21 11.52 -15.61 -6.22
CA GLU A 21 10.22 -14.95 -6.38
C GLU A 21 9.44 -15.01 -5.04
N TYR A 22 9.15 -13.85 -4.46
CA TYR A 22 8.30 -13.68 -3.29
C TYR A 22 6.88 -13.39 -3.75
N ARG A 23 6.00 -14.39 -3.63
CA ARG A 23 4.58 -14.22 -3.98
C ARG A 23 3.82 -13.60 -2.82
N VAL A 24 3.19 -12.45 -3.07
CA VAL A 24 2.37 -11.73 -2.09
C VAL A 24 0.94 -11.66 -2.60
N GLY A 25 0.00 -12.25 -1.87
CA GLY A 25 -1.43 -12.14 -2.17
C GLY A 25 -1.98 -10.79 -1.72
N VAL A 26 -2.58 -10.03 -2.63
CA VAL A 26 -3.22 -8.73 -2.33
C VAL A 26 -4.73 -8.90 -2.26
N GLY A 27 -5.36 -8.49 -1.16
CA GLY A 27 -6.78 -8.79 -0.88
C GLY A 27 -6.99 -10.08 -0.09
N LYS A 28 -5.97 -10.50 0.66
CA LYS A 28 -6.00 -11.68 1.53
C LYS A 28 -5.69 -11.25 2.96
N ASP A 29 -6.49 -11.73 3.91
CA ASP A 29 -6.23 -11.53 5.32
C ASP A 29 -5.18 -12.56 5.77
N GLU A 30 -3.98 -12.10 6.13
CA GLU A 30 -2.85 -12.94 6.52
C GLU A 30 -3.14 -13.81 7.77
N THR A 31 -4.02 -13.36 8.67
CA THR A 31 -4.34 -14.11 9.90
C THR A 31 -5.27 -15.29 9.63
N THR A 32 -6.26 -15.09 8.76
CA THR A 32 -7.31 -16.08 8.47
C THR A 32 -7.06 -16.87 7.19
N GLY A 33 -6.17 -16.37 6.31
CA GLY A 33 -5.92 -16.93 4.98
C GLY A 33 -7.12 -16.81 4.03
N ARG A 34 -8.13 -16.00 4.37
CA ARG A 34 -9.37 -15.84 3.60
C ARG A 34 -9.35 -14.55 2.79
N LYS A 35 -10.35 -14.42 1.90
CA LYS A 35 -10.65 -13.14 1.23
C LYS A 35 -10.76 -12.03 2.27
N GLY A 36 -10.15 -10.89 1.98
CA GLY A 36 -10.18 -9.78 2.90
C GLY A 36 -9.38 -8.62 2.36
N LYS A 37 -8.68 -7.95 3.27
CA LYS A 37 -7.84 -6.80 2.95
C LYS A 37 -6.43 -7.07 3.43
N GLY A 38 -5.48 -6.45 2.75
CA GLY A 38 -4.07 -6.54 3.09
C GLY A 38 -3.28 -7.47 2.20
N PHE A 39 -2.07 -7.72 2.66
CA PHE A 39 -1.03 -8.45 1.96
C PHE A 39 -0.71 -9.71 2.76
N ASP A 40 -0.63 -10.85 2.07
CA ASP A 40 -0.26 -12.13 2.65
C ASP A 40 0.93 -12.73 1.88
N PRO A 41 2.14 -12.80 2.47
CA PRO A 41 2.49 -12.25 3.79
C PRO A 41 2.53 -10.71 3.79
N SER A 42 2.39 -10.09 4.97
CA SER A 42 2.46 -8.63 5.15
C SER A 42 3.88 -8.12 5.41
N VAL A 43 4.83 -9.04 5.61
CA VAL A 43 6.26 -8.75 5.75
C VAL A 43 7.09 -9.74 4.93
N ILE A 44 8.03 -9.24 4.13
CA ILE A 44 8.97 -10.06 3.36
C ILE A 44 10.39 -9.51 3.45
N HIS A 45 11.38 -10.38 3.20
CA HIS A 45 12.79 -10.04 3.28
C HIS A 45 13.58 -10.47 2.02
N PRO A 46 13.29 -9.89 0.84
CA PRO A 46 14.02 -10.16 -0.40
C PRO A 46 15.39 -9.48 -0.44
N ILE A 47 16.31 -10.04 -1.21
CA ILE A 47 17.60 -9.41 -1.53
C ILE A 47 17.58 -8.79 -2.93
N ALA A 48 18.61 -7.99 -3.24
CA ALA A 48 18.76 -7.43 -4.58
C ALA A 48 18.83 -8.54 -5.64
N GLY A 49 18.03 -8.40 -6.70
CA GLY A 49 17.86 -9.39 -7.77
C GLY A 49 16.63 -10.29 -7.61
N ASP A 50 16.01 -10.33 -6.42
CA ASP A 50 14.75 -11.05 -6.22
C ASP A 50 13.57 -10.30 -6.86
N VAL A 51 12.44 -11.00 -7.00
CA VAL A 51 11.20 -10.47 -7.56
C VAL A 51 10.08 -10.58 -6.55
N ILE A 52 9.31 -9.52 -6.36
CA ILE A 52 8.03 -9.56 -5.64
C ILE A 52 6.94 -9.71 -6.68
N ALA A 53 6.15 -10.78 -6.57
CA ALA A 53 5.00 -11.06 -7.42
C ALA A 53 3.71 -10.79 -6.64
N PHE A 54 3.11 -9.63 -6.89
CA PHE A 54 1.81 -9.25 -6.33
C PHE A 54 0.70 -9.98 -7.10
N GLU A 55 0.01 -10.91 -6.45
CA GLU A 55 -1.10 -11.67 -7.00
C GLU A 55 -2.43 -11.17 -6.42
N PHE A 56 -3.31 -10.64 -7.27
CA PHE A 56 -4.52 -9.94 -6.84
C PHE A 56 -5.67 -10.91 -6.65
N ARG A 57 -6.23 -10.95 -5.44
CA ARG A 57 -7.36 -11.78 -5.04
C ARG A 57 -8.68 -11.12 -5.44
N SER A 58 -9.79 -11.84 -5.24
CA SER A 58 -11.15 -11.32 -5.44
C SER A 58 -11.36 -9.99 -4.73
N GLY A 59 -11.99 -9.02 -5.41
CA GLY A 59 -12.15 -7.66 -4.93
C GLY A 59 -11.39 -6.66 -5.80
N ALA A 60 -11.36 -5.40 -5.37
CA ALA A 60 -10.60 -4.33 -6.01
C ALA A 60 -9.40 -3.99 -5.11
N HIS A 61 -8.20 -4.20 -5.64
CA HIS A 61 -6.95 -4.10 -4.87
C HIS A 61 -5.82 -3.52 -5.72
N SER A 62 -4.87 -2.85 -5.07
CA SER A 62 -3.62 -2.39 -5.69
C SER A 62 -2.40 -2.65 -4.80
N ALA A 63 -1.21 -2.55 -5.39
CA ALA A 63 0.06 -2.48 -4.71
C ALA A 63 0.78 -1.20 -5.16
N VAL A 64 0.81 -0.22 -4.26
CA VAL A 64 1.35 1.11 -4.53
C VAL A 64 2.47 1.41 -3.56
N GLN A 65 3.60 1.91 -4.05
CA GLN A 65 4.74 2.25 -3.23
C GLN A 65 4.49 3.56 -2.47
N SER A 66 4.90 3.58 -1.21
CA SER A 66 4.77 4.72 -0.32
C SER A 66 6.03 4.91 0.53
N GLU A 67 5.93 5.83 1.49
CA GLU A 67 6.97 6.09 2.48
C GLU A 67 6.56 5.55 3.85
N PHE A 68 7.55 5.16 4.66
CA PHE A 68 7.32 4.67 6.02
C PHE A 68 6.44 5.61 6.87
N ASP A 69 6.67 6.91 6.76
CA ASP A 69 5.97 7.95 7.52
C ASP A 69 4.61 8.34 6.94
N ASN A 70 4.37 8.04 5.65
CA ASN A 70 3.13 8.34 4.94
C ASN A 70 2.67 7.11 4.14
N PRO A 71 2.17 6.06 4.82
CA PRO A 71 1.93 4.77 4.19
C PRO A 71 0.85 4.80 3.11
N CYS A 72 -0.15 5.68 3.26
CA CYS A 72 -1.32 5.76 2.37
C CYS A 72 -1.18 6.88 1.32
N VAL A 73 0.04 7.28 0.98
CA VAL A 73 0.33 8.29 -0.03
C VAL A 73 1.33 7.73 -1.03
N TYR A 74 0.98 7.79 -2.31
CA TYR A 74 1.88 7.40 -3.38
C TYR A 74 3.13 8.29 -3.39
N ASN A 75 4.31 7.67 -3.38
CA ASN A 75 5.59 8.40 -3.33
C ASN A 75 6.21 8.69 -4.71
N GLY A 76 5.54 8.35 -5.81
CA GLY A 76 6.09 8.47 -7.16
C GLY A 76 6.86 7.24 -7.66
N GLY A 77 6.95 6.18 -6.85
CA GLY A 77 7.63 4.93 -7.18
C GLY A 77 6.76 3.94 -7.96
N PHE A 78 6.80 2.66 -7.56
CA PHE A 78 5.98 1.63 -8.20
C PHE A 78 4.48 1.83 -7.91
N ASN A 79 3.64 1.63 -8.92
CA ASN A 79 2.19 1.58 -8.78
C ASN A 79 1.64 0.52 -9.76
N SER A 80 0.96 -0.49 -9.24
CA SER A 80 0.36 -1.54 -10.07
C SER A 80 -0.88 -1.09 -10.84
N GLY A 81 -1.52 0.00 -10.41
CA GLY A 81 -2.92 0.29 -10.68
C GLY A 81 -3.86 -0.63 -9.90
N VAL A 82 -5.15 -0.29 -9.89
CA VAL A 82 -6.18 -1.10 -9.26
C VAL A 82 -6.58 -2.25 -10.20
N PHE A 83 -6.47 -3.48 -9.69
CA PHE A 83 -7.02 -4.67 -10.33
C PHE A 83 -8.35 -5.05 -9.68
N THR A 84 -9.35 -5.33 -10.50
CA THR A 84 -10.65 -5.84 -10.04
C THR A 84 -10.82 -7.29 -10.48
N VAL A 85 -11.01 -8.17 -9.51
CA VAL A 85 -11.24 -9.60 -9.69
C VAL A 85 -12.63 -9.95 -9.15
N ALA A 86 -13.36 -10.81 -9.84
CA ALA A 86 -14.73 -11.17 -9.47
C ALA A 86 -14.83 -11.73 -8.04
N ASP A 87 -15.84 -11.27 -7.30
CA ASP A 87 -16.02 -11.56 -5.87
C ASP A 87 -16.41 -13.02 -5.57
N ASP A 88 -16.86 -13.78 -6.57
CA ASP A 88 -17.29 -15.17 -6.44
C ASP A 88 -16.14 -16.19 -6.55
N LEU A 89 -14.98 -15.79 -7.08
CA LEU A 89 -13.81 -16.66 -7.23
C LEU A 89 -13.21 -17.09 -5.88
N HIS A 90 -12.74 -18.32 -5.76
CA HIS A 90 -12.01 -18.76 -4.56
C HIS A 90 -10.79 -17.85 -4.29
N VAL A 91 -10.40 -17.66 -3.01
CA VAL A 91 -9.30 -16.75 -2.63
C VAL A 91 -8.02 -17.06 -3.41
N ASP A 92 -7.62 -18.33 -3.48
CA ASP A 92 -6.44 -18.78 -4.21
C ASP A 92 -6.83 -19.45 -5.55
N ALA A 93 -7.80 -18.88 -6.27
CA ALA A 93 -8.14 -19.36 -7.61
C ALA A 93 -6.91 -19.29 -8.56
N PRO A 94 -6.78 -20.22 -9.52
CA PRO A 94 -5.70 -20.16 -10.50
C PRO A 94 -5.92 -19.03 -11.52
N GLY A 95 -4.83 -18.52 -12.10
CA GLY A 95 -4.90 -17.53 -13.19
C GLY A 95 -5.26 -16.12 -12.76
N LEU A 96 -5.10 -15.80 -11.48
CA LEU A 96 -5.30 -14.46 -10.95
C LEU A 96 -4.27 -13.45 -11.53
N PRO A 97 -4.62 -12.15 -11.64
CA PRO A 97 -3.70 -11.15 -12.14
C PRO A 97 -2.43 -11.07 -11.28
N ILE A 98 -1.27 -10.95 -11.93
CA ILE A 98 0.01 -10.81 -11.23
C ILE A 98 0.80 -9.66 -11.83
N VAL A 99 1.33 -8.79 -10.97
CA VAL A 99 2.34 -7.78 -11.34
C VAL A 99 3.64 -8.06 -10.59
N ARG A 100 4.76 -7.91 -11.29
CA ARG A 100 6.10 -8.20 -10.75
C ARG A 100 6.92 -6.94 -10.61
N VAL A 101 7.62 -6.81 -9.49
CA VAL A 101 8.64 -5.77 -9.28
C VAL A 101 9.96 -6.43 -8.90
N THR A 102 11.04 -6.00 -9.53
CA THR A 102 12.39 -6.43 -9.20
C THR A 102 12.92 -5.62 -8.03
N VAL A 103 13.48 -6.31 -7.05
CA VAL A 103 14.11 -5.71 -5.88
C VAL A 103 15.53 -5.32 -6.25
N ASN A 104 15.86 -4.03 -6.15
CA ASN A 104 17.16 -3.50 -6.58
C ASN A 104 18.17 -3.36 -5.43
N SER A 105 17.70 -3.36 -4.19
CA SER A 105 18.52 -3.21 -2.98
C SER A 105 17.86 -3.92 -1.79
N THR A 106 18.60 -4.06 -0.69
CA THR A 106 18.05 -4.54 0.58
C THR A 106 17.47 -3.42 1.45
N GLU A 107 17.30 -2.22 0.89
CA GLU A 107 16.69 -1.09 1.60
C GLU A 107 15.19 -1.35 1.83
N PRO A 108 14.60 -0.76 2.89
CA PRO A 108 13.17 -0.94 3.16
C PRO A 108 12.31 -0.39 2.01
N LEU A 109 11.33 -1.17 1.59
CA LEU A 109 10.28 -0.72 0.67
C LEU A 109 8.92 -0.86 1.35
N TRP A 110 8.03 0.08 1.05
CA TRP A 110 6.76 0.23 1.72
C TRP A 110 5.66 0.24 0.66
N PHE A 111 4.67 -0.62 0.81
CA PHE A 111 3.56 -0.70 -0.12
C PHE A 111 2.22 -0.63 0.61
N PHE A 112 1.20 -0.12 -0.08
CA PHE A 112 -0.17 -0.07 0.40
C PHE A 112 -1.17 -0.40 -0.70
N ASP A 113 -2.38 -0.73 -0.27
CA ASP A 113 -3.55 -0.87 -1.14
C ASP A 113 -4.34 0.44 -1.15
N GLU A 114 -4.40 1.10 -2.30
CA GLU A 114 -5.08 2.39 -2.47
C GLU A 114 -6.61 2.24 -2.62
N ALA A 115 -7.09 1.02 -2.90
CA ALA A 115 -8.50 0.79 -3.16
C ALA A 115 -9.35 1.01 -1.91
N GLY A 116 -10.46 1.75 -2.06
CA GLY A 116 -11.53 1.84 -1.04
C GLY A 116 -11.08 2.28 0.36
N GLY A 117 -9.94 2.95 0.50
CA GLY A 117 -9.39 3.32 1.80
C GLY A 117 -8.89 2.14 2.64
N LEU A 118 -8.58 1.00 2.02
CA LEU A 118 -8.10 -0.21 2.70
C LEU A 118 -6.77 0.02 3.43
N CYS A 119 -5.90 0.91 2.92
CA CYS A 119 -4.65 1.27 3.59
C CYS A 119 -4.87 1.72 5.04
N HIS A 120 -5.83 2.62 5.30
CA HIS A 120 -6.14 3.10 6.65
C HIS A 120 -6.69 2.03 7.59
N GLN A 121 -7.08 0.87 7.03
CA GLN A 121 -7.52 -0.30 7.78
C GLN A 121 -6.40 -1.34 7.93
N GLY A 122 -5.15 -0.98 7.59
CA GLY A 122 -3.96 -1.80 7.76
C GLY A 122 -3.61 -2.66 6.53
N ALA A 123 -4.13 -2.35 5.34
CA ALA A 123 -3.71 -3.00 4.11
C ALA A 123 -2.38 -2.42 3.62
N VAL A 124 -1.30 -2.86 4.27
CA VAL A 124 0.07 -2.42 4.00
C VAL A 124 1.05 -3.59 4.01
N LEU A 125 2.15 -3.47 3.27
CA LEU A 125 3.25 -4.44 3.18
C LEU A 125 4.57 -3.76 3.51
N ALA A 126 5.34 -4.39 4.40
CA ALA A 126 6.71 -4.01 4.71
C ALA A 126 7.70 -4.97 4.03
N VAL A 127 8.60 -4.43 3.21
CA VAL A 127 9.67 -5.18 2.57
C VAL A 127 10.98 -4.76 3.21
N ASN A 128 11.75 -5.72 3.72
CA ASN A 128 13.01 -5.47 4.43
C ASN A 128 12.88 -4.42 5.57
N PRO A 129 11.88 -4.50 6.48
CA PRO A 129 11.80 -3.58 7.60
C PRO A 129 13.04 -3.68 8.50
N THR A 130 13.35 -2.61 9.21
CA THR A 130 14.49 -2.54 10.14
C THR A 130 14.01 -2.50 11.59
N SER A 131 14.94 -2.61 12.54
CA SER A 131 14.62 -2.42 13.96
C SER A 131 14.13 -1.01 14.30
N GLN A 132 14.46 0.00 13.46
CA GLN A 132 14.02 1.39 13.65
C GLN A 132 12.74 1.69 12.86
N GLN A 133 12.56 1.05 11.72
CA GLN A 133 11.37 1.14 10.88
C GLN A 133 10.70 -0.22 10.81
N THR A 134 9.84 -0.52 11.78
CA THR A 134 9.19 -1.82 11.91
C THR A 134 7.89 -1.88 11.11
N ASP A 135 7.51 -3.08 10.69
CA ASP A 135 6.21 -3.39 10.08
C ASP A 135 5.03 -2.98 10.98
N VAL A 136 5.16 -3.23 12.29
CA VAL A 136 4.16 -2.83 13.29
C VAL A 136 3.97 -1.31 13.29
N GLN A 137 5.06 -0.55 13.31
CA GLN A 137 4.98 0.91 13.29
C GLN A 137 4.46 1.43 11.96
N PHE A 138 4.81 0.79 10.84
CA PHE A 138 4.28 1.13 9.53
C PHE A 138 2.75 0.96 9.47
N LYS A 139 2.22 -0.14 10.01
CA LYS A 139 0.78 -0.36 10.12
C LYS A 139 0.09 0.65 11.04
N LEU A 140 0.74 1.06 12.13
CA LEU A 140 0.23 2.13 13.00
C LEU A 140 0.21 3.49 12.29
N ASN A 141 1.26 3.81 11.51
CA ASN A 141 1.31 5.02 10.70
C ASN A 141 0.18 5.04 9.66
N ALA A 142 -0.17 3.89 9.08
CA ALA A 142 -1.23 3.79 8.08
C ALA A 142 -2.60 4.14 8.64
N ALA A 143 -2.85 3.87 9.92
CA ALA A 143 -4.11 4.23 10.59
C ALA A 143 -4.26 5.75 10.84
N GLN A 144 -3.22 6.54 10.60
CA GLN A 144 -3.22 7.99 10.80
C GLN A 144 -3.46 8.75 9.49
N PRO A 145 -3.97 9.99 9.54
CA PRO A 145 -4.00 10.85 8.37
C PRO A 145 -2.58 11.15 7.87
N PRO A 146 -2.40 11.41 6.57
CA PRO A 146 -1.09 11.77 6.01
C PRO A 146 -0.45 12.95 6.73
N LYS A 147 0.85 12.84 7.02
CA LYS A 147 1.65 13.97 7.48
C LYS A 147 1.86 14.93 6.31
N PRO A 148 1.79 16.26 6.52
CA PRO A 148 2.17 17.22 5.50
C PRO A 148 3.59 16.93 5.00
N ALA A 149 3.81 17.06 3.69
CA ALA A 149 5.14 16.95 3.13
C ALA A 149 6.08 17.93 3.85
N SER A 150 7.03 17.37 4.61
CA SER A 150 8.09 18.17 5.22
C SER A 150 9.12 18.40 4.12
N TYR A 151 9.00 19.53 3.41
CA TYR A 151 10.04 19.99 2.50
C TYR A 151 11.25 20.41 3.34
N THR A 152 12.08 19.45 3.73
CA THR A 152 13.42 19.78 4.20
C THR A 152 14.22 20.14 2.96
N ASN A 153 14.32 21.44 2.66
CA ASN A 153 15.34 21.94 1.74
C ASN A 153 16.70 21.53 2.32
N SER A 154 17.24 20.39 1.89
CA SER A 154 18.67 20.13 2.05
C SER A 154 19.42 21.17 1.23
N PRO A 155 20.43 21.85 1.79
CA PRO A 155 21.20 22.82 1.03
C PRO A 155 21.93 22.09 -0.08
N SER A 156 21.52 22.32 -1.32
CA SER A 156 22.33 21.99 -2.48
C SER A 156 23.69 22.67 -2.31
N HIS A 157 24.76 21.89 -2.19
CA HIS A 157 26.12 22.38 -2.37
C HIS A 157 26.32 22.82 -3.83
N SER A 158 25.83 24.00 -4.17
CA SER A 158 26.19 24.71 -5.39
C SER A 158 27.27 25.73 -5.08
N LYS A 159 28.45 25.46 -5.65
CA LYS A 159 29.66 26.27 -5.56
C LYS A 159 29.41 27.73 -5.93
N THR A 160 30.07 28.61 -5.19
CA THR A 160 30.25 30.04 -5.42
C THR A 160 30.90 30.35 -6.77
N ALA A 161 30.23 31.22 -7.54
CA ALA A 161 30.78 32.26 -8.42
C ALA A 161 29.57 33.16 -8.75
N GLY A 162 29.46 34.44 -8.38
CA GLY A 162 30.40 35.54 -8.53
C GLY A 162 29.97 36.40 -9.72
N GLY A 163 29.19 37.46 -9.49
CA GLY A 163 28.80 38.43 -10.53
C GLY A 163 27.63 39.35 -10.15
N GLU A 164 27.96 40.59 -9.77
CA GLU A 164 27.07 41.72 -9.42
C GLU A 164 26.36 42.37 -10.62
N GLY A 165 25.19 42.99 -10.37
CA GLY A 165 24.74 44.22 -11.07
C GLY A 165 23.30 44.22 -11.65
N PRO A 166 22.57 45.36 -11.71
CA PRO A 166 21.27 45.46 -11.04
C PRO A 166 20.05 45.93 -11.91
N SER A 167 18.86 45.81 -11.28
CA SER A 167 17.64 46.64 -11.40
C SER A 167 16.89 46.73 -12.74
N GLN A 168 15.57 46.43 -12.73
CA GLN A 168 14.52 47.46 -12.88
C GLN A 168 13.10 46.86 -12.74
N ALA A 169 12.27 47.63 -12.04
CA ALA A 169 10.83 47.44 -11.86
C ALA A 169 10.06 47.91 -13.10
N VAL A 170 8.92 47.28 -13.38
CA VAL A 170 7.80 47.95 -14.05
C VAL A 170 6.49 47.49 -13.42
N GLU A 171 5.77 48.48 -12.87
CA GLU A 171 4.35 48.45 -12.56
C GLU A 171 3.54 48.36 -13.85
N ASP A 172 2.37 47.73 -13.79
CA ASP A 172 1.25 48.14 -14.65
C ASP A 172 -0.05 48.11 -13.85
N VAL A 173 -0.79 49.20 -13.97
CA VAL A 173 -2.05 49.52 -13.28
C VAL A 173 -3.04 49.98 -14.35
N VAL A 174 -4.33 49.72 -14.08
CA VAL A 174 -5.55 50.43 -14.53
C VAL A 174 -6.48 49.61 -15.45
N THR A 175 -7.42 48.94 -14.77
CA THR A 175 -8.91 48.98 -14.85
C THR A 175 -9.65 49.22 -16.17
N GLU A 176 -10.84 48.59 -16.26
CA GLU A 176 -12.19 49.13 -16.55
C GLU A 176 -13.18 47.94 -16.32
N GLU A 177 -14.08 47.93 -15.33
CA GLU A 177 -15.41 48.59 -15.18
C GLU A 177 -16.59 47.62 -15.43
N GLY A 178 -17.53 47.62 -14.48
CA GLY A 178 -18.97 47.42 -14.74
C GLY A 178 -19.56 46.01 -14.70
N ALA A 179 -20.15 45.62 -13.56
CA ALA A 179 -21.63 45.59 -13.37
C ALA A 179 -22.06 44.63 -12.24
N ALA A 180 -22.62 45.22 -11.20
CA ALA A 180 -23.32 44.54 -10.12
C ALA A 180 -24.72 44.08 -10.55
N VAL A 181 -25.14 42.87 -10.14
CA VAL A 181 -26.56 42.54 -9.97
C VAL A 181 -26.72 41.72 -8.69
N ALA A 182 -27.32 42.37 -7.69
CA ALA A 182 -27.83 41.75 -6.48
C ALA A 182 -29.26 41.26 -6.71
N VAL A 183 -29.56 40.01 -6.33
CA VAL A 183 -30.93 39.59 -6.04
C VAL A 183 -30.95 38.60 -4.87
N ARG A 184 -31.64 38.99 -3.80
CA ARG A 184 -32.22 38.15 -2.73
C ARG A 184 -33.66 38.67 -2.53
N PRO A 185 -34.54 38.00 -1.77
CA PRO A 185 -34.81 36.57 -1.59
C PRO A 185 -36.32 36.28 -1.70
N LEU A 186 -36.75 35.03 -1.42
CA LEU A 186 -38.04 34.53 -0.86
C LEU A 186 -38.08 33.03 -1.26
N GLY A 187 -37.95 32.03 -0.39
CA GLY A 187 -38.72 31.75 0.83
C GLY A 187 -39.83 30.75 0.48
N VAL A 188 -39.77 29.51 0.97
CA VAL A 188 -40.92 28.59 1.26
C VAL A 188 -40.33 27.34 1.94
N GLY A 189 -40.86 27.00 3.11
CA GLY A 189 -40.46 25.84 3.91
C GLY A 189 -41.26 24.58 3.59
N VAL A 190 -40.82 23.46 4.18
CA VAL A 190 -41.67 22.29 4.37
C VAL A 190 -41.26 21.60 5.69
N GLN A 191 -42.24 21.48 6.60
CA GLN A 191 -42.21 20.60 7.76
C GLN A 191 -42.35 19.14 7.30
N GLY A 192 -41.74 18.22 8.03
CA GLY A 192 -41.93 16.78 7.85
C GLY A 192 -41.52 16.01 9.10
N GLU A 193 -42.40 15.98 10.10
CA GLU A 193 -42.36 15.00 11.19
C GLU A 193 -42.83 13.64 10.64
N GLY A 194 -42.15 12.53 10.97
CA GLY A 194 -42.47 11.26 10.34
C GLY A 194 -41.75 10.00 10.83
N ARG A 195 -41.90 9.69 12.12
CA ARG A 195 -42.05 8.33 12.70
C ARG A 195 -40.90 7.31 12.57
N LEU A 196 -40.31 7.05 13.74
CA LEU A 196 -39.66 5.80 14.14
C LEU A 196 -40.49 4.56 13.77
N SER A 197 -39.88 3.60 13.07
CA SER A 197 -40.15 2.16 13.25
C SER A 197 -39.12 1.32 12.48
N ALA A 198 -38.15 0.76 13.18
CA ALA A 198 -37.44 -0.44 12.72
C ALA A 198 -37.04 -1.26 13.95
N GLY A 199 -37.67 -2.43 14.06
CA GLY A 199 -37.64 -3.29 15.23
C GLY A 199 -36.25 -3.84 15.56
N PHE A 200 -35.79 -3.54 16.76
CA PHE A 200 -34.71 -4.25 17.43
C PHE A 200 -35.27 -5.59 17.96
N LYS A 201 -35.07 -6.67 17.22
CA LYS A 201 -35.31 -8.03 17.71
C LYS A 201 -34.17 -8.41 18.66
N ILE A 202 -34.43 -8.26 19.95
CA ILE A 202 -33.62 -8.85 21.02
C ILE A 202 -33.92 -10.35 21.05
N CYS A 203 -32.99 -11.16 20.53
CA CYS A 203 -32.94 -12.58 20.88
C CYS A 203 -32.09 -12.70 22.16
N VAL A 204 -32.74 -12.66 23.32
CA VAL A 204 -32.13 -13.18 24.56
C VAL A 204 -32.16 -14.70 24.45
N GLY A 205 -31.03 -15.29 24.08
CA GLY A 205 -30.79 -16.72 24.22
C GLY A 205 -30.78 -17.08 25.70
N LEU A 206 -31.77 -17.84 26.11
CA LEU A 206 -31.82 -18.54 27.39
C LEU A 206 -30.55 -19.37 27.56
N GLY A 207 -29.79 -19.06 28.59
CA GLY A 207 -28.68 -19.87 29.06
C GLY A 207 -29.17 -21.24 29.51
N VAL A 208 -28.47 -22.27 29.06
CA VAL A 208 -28.50 -23.57 29.71
C VAL A 208 -27.06 -23.89 30.08
N ALA A 209 -26.74 -23.60 31.33
CA ALA A 209 -25.55 -24.10 32.00
C ALA A 209 -25.75 -25.61 32.24
N TYR A 210 -24.87 -26.44 31.68
CA TYR A 210 -24.66 -27.79 32.19
C TYR A 210 -23.27 -27.84 32.84
N GLY A 211 -23.30 -28.11 34.14
CA GLY A 211 -22.15 -28.14 35.02
C GLY A 211 -21.23 -29.32 34.75
N PHE A 212 -19.93 -29.04 34.85
CA PHE A 212 -18.91 -30.05 35.09
C PHE A 212 -18.91 -30.37 36.60
N TYR A 213 -19.59 -31.44 36.98
CA TYR A 213 -19.21 -32.21 38.16
C TYR A 213 -18.06 -33.15 37.77
N GLY A 214 -16.99 -33.13 38.54
CA GLY A 214 -15.77 -33.91 38.26
C GLY A 214 -15.81 -35.34 38.79
N LEU A 215 -14.59 -35.79 39.13
CA LEU A 215 -14.19 -36.91 39.98
C LEU A 215 -13.70 -38.22 39.29
N VAL A 216 -12.44 -38.55 39.62
CA VAL A 216 -11.75 -39.86 39.78
C VAL A 216 -11.79 -40.88 38.63
N LEU A 217 -10.65 -41.11 37.99
CA LEU A 217 -9.65 -42.15 38.32
C LEU A 217 -8.39 -41.95 37.45
#